data_AF-C7DHS7-F1
#
_entry.id   AF-C7DHS7-F1
#
_cell.length_a   1.000
_cell.length_b   1.000
_cell.length_c   1.000
_cell.angle_alpha   90.00
_cell.angle_beta   90.00
_cell.angle_gamma   90.00
#
_symmetry.space_group_name_H-M   'P 1'
#
loop_
_entity.id
_entity.type
_entity.pdbx_description
1 polymer ?
#
loop_
_entity_poly.entity_id
_entity_poly.type
_entity_poly.pdbx_seq_one_letter_code
_entity_poly.pdbx_strand_id
1 'polypeptide(L)'
;MFFKKPQGPQTIGISDLQQYLTEIFESLSEPVVRKCYSVKPRIESGIVMFEKAIESLESYNGDPEEELIGLASVNSAKTQKPHYTEALKSFIASAKSEENESYGDTRYERLEYDKTVYQSLISKILSSNSTFKSVVIGYSSQLDGFKKSFSYIERGVGSFEAELSKGSERFRQYEYVRNAISHAMALMEELAEVSSMLSKSENMQPDPEKMNRIKSEEASLSSKIAGLRDRSAYLSSEINRAYSEIDQLLQRVERAARKYDHASTKKRKFSDYLSNRYAMLENESGYSDFLKMLGDMRDGISKGEIMVKNPQDEISHINLIIGSGISDNLKSIASLRNEKAAIDGEIGAYSGDIRTIEMEKSKNDYTLGSKAQLSERKASLEHELSQAKLAIERHFRDYFGKEIKIL
;
A
#
# COMPACT_ATOMS: atom_id res chain seq x y z
N MET A 1 -9.89 38.99 52.78
CA MET A 1 -8.86 38.30 51.98
C MET A 1 -9.43 38.05 50.58
N PHE A 2 -9.24 38.98 49.65
CA PHE A 2 -9.73 38.86 48.27
C PHE A 2 -8.52 38.97 47.35
N PHE A 3 -8.50 38.20 46.26
CA PHE A 3 -7.37 37.89 45.37
C PHE A 3 -6.46 36.74 45.84
N LYS A 4 -6.95 35.49 45.68
CA LYS A 4 -6.03 34.38 45.40
C LYS A 4 -5.30 34.73 44.11
N LYS A 5 -3.96 34.66 44.10
CA LYS A 5 -3.17 34.78 42.86
C LYS A 5 -3.75 33.80 41.82
N PRO A 6 -3.93 34.21 40.56
CA PRO A 6 -4.29 33.26 39.51
C PRO A 6 -3.23 32.15 39.51
N GLN A 7 -3.67 30.91 39.73
CA GLN A 7 -2.81 29.76 39.54
C GLN A 7 -2.48 29.74 38.05
N GLY A 8 -1.18 29.77 37.72
CA GLY A 8 -0.74 29.69 36.34
C GLY A 8 -1.22 28.40 35.67
N PRO A 9 -1.09 28.29 34.33
CA PRO A 9 -1.59 27.13 33.60
C PRO A 9 -0.97 25.85 34.14
N GLN A 10 -1.82 24.86 34.43
CA GLN A 10 -1.37 23.56 34.89
C GLN A 10 -0.74 22.82 33.69
N THR A 11 0.53 22.45 33.81
CA THR A 11 1.22 21.66 32.79
C THR A 11 0.84 20.18 32.93
N ILE A 12 0.38 19.56 31.85
CA ILE A 12 -0.11 18.17 31.85
C ILE A 12 0.45 17.43 30.64
N GLY A 13 0.93 16.19 30.84
CA GLY A 13 1.34 15.32 29.74
C GLY A 13 0.14 14.81 28.94
N ILE A 14 0.29 14.60 27.63
CA ILE A 14 -0.79 14.05 26.78
C ILE A 14 -1.38 12.75 27.35
N SER A 15 -0.54 11.87 27.89
CA SER A 15 -0.95 10.60 28.49
C SER A 15 -1.90 10.77 29.68
N ASP A 16 -1.80 11.88 30.39
CA ASP A 16 -2.52 12.13 31.64
C ASP A 16 -3.79 12.97 31.40
N LEU A 17 -3.94 13.55 30.19
CA LEU A 17 -5.07 14.42 29.85
C LEU A 17 -6.41 13.70 29.92
N GLN A 18 -6.48 12.43 29.53
CA GLN A 18 -7.74 11.68 29.56
C GLN A 18 -8.23 11.48 31.01
N GLN A 19 -7.33 11.10 31.92
CA GLN A 19 -7.66 10.99 33.34
C GLN A 19 -8.06 12.34 33.92
N TYR A 20 -7.30 13.40 33.62
CA TYR A 20 -7.59 14.74 34.12
C TYR A 20 -8.94 15.29 33.61
N LEU A 21 -9.26 15.05 32.33
CA LEU A 21 -10.55 15.39 31.74
C LEU A 21 -11.68 14.65 32.48
N THR A 22 -11.52 13.35 32.70
CA THR A 22 -12.49 12.53 33.43
C THR A 22 -12.71 13.05 34.85
N GLU A 23 -11.66 13.37 35.60
CA GLU A 23 -11.78 13.93 36.96
C GLU A 23 -12.54 15.26 36.99
N ILE A 24 -12.27 16.16 36.03
CA ILE A 24 -12.98 17.43 35.90
C ILE A 24 -14.46 17.20 35.58
N PHE A 25 -14.73 16.34 34.60
CA PHE A 25 -16.10 16.06 34.18
C PHE A 25 -16.91 15.38 35.29
N GLU A 26 -16.31 14.46 36.04
CA GLU A 26 -16.90 13.84 37.23
C GLU A 26 -17.28 14.89 38.29
N SER A 27 -16.39 15.86 38.54
CA SER A 27 -16.69 16.96 39.47
C SER A 27 -17.84 17.86 38.97
N LEU A 28 -17.89 18.16 37.67
CA LEU A 28 -18.90 19.02 37.07
C LEU A 28 -20.26 18.34 36.89
N SER A 29 -20.28 17.02 36.70
CA SER A 29 -21.49 16.22 36.54
C SER A 29 -22.06 15.74 37.88
N GLU A 30 -21.28 15.78 38.96
CA GLU A 30 -21.67 15.34 40.31
C GLU A 30 -23.08 15.78 40.76
N PRO A 31 -23.53 17.05 40.57
CA PRO A 31 -24.88 17.45 40.98
C PRO A 31 -25.98 16.69 40.22
N VAL A 32 -25.79 16.46 38.91
CA VAL A 32 -26.72 15.72 38.05
C VAL A 32 -26.69 14.24 38.43
N VAL A 33 -25.50 13.67 38.57
CA VAL A 33 -25.27 12.27 38.97
C VAL A 33 -25.97 11.97 40.30
N ARG A 34 -25.81 12.82 41.32
CA ARG A 34 -26.51 12.68 42.61
C ARG A 34 -28.02 12.70 42.48
N LYS A 35 -28.57 13.60 41.64
CA LYS A 35 -30.02 13.68 41.41
C LYS A 35 -30.53 12.44 40.72
N CYS A 36 -29.82 11.94 39.71
CA CYS A 36 -30.15 10.69 39.03
C CYS A 36 -30.16 9.51 40.00
N TYR A 37 -29.13 9.37 40.86
CA TYR A 37 -29.10 8.34 41.90
C TYR A 37 -30.22 8.47 42.95
N SER A 38 -30.77 9.67 43.16
CA SER A 38 -31.94 9.84 44.04
C SER A 38 -33.26 9.45 43.38
N VAL A 39 -33.32 9.44 42.04
CA VAL A 39 -34.50 9.04 41.25
C VAL A 39 -34.48 7.55 40.96
N LYS A 40 -33.31 6.96 40.70
CA LYS A 40 -33.10 5.55 40.34
C LYS A 40 -33.81 4.55 41.26
N PRO A 41 -33.75 4.67 42.61
CA PRO A 41 -34.48 3.77 43.52
C PRO A 41 -36.00 3.75 43.33
N ARG A 42 -36.59 4.82 42.75
CA ARG A 42 -38.01 4.84 42.41
C ARG A 42 -38.31 3.93 41.23
N ILE A 43 -37.43 3.90 40.23
CA ILE A 43 -37.54 3.00 39.08
C ILE A 43 -37.42 1.56 39.56
N GLU A 44 -36.40 1.25 40.35
CA GLU A 44 -36.17 -0.07 40.96
C GLU A 44 -37.39 -0.53 41.78
N SER A 45 -37.94 0.35 42.63
CA SER A 45 -39.16 0.06 43.38
C SER A 45 -40.36 -0.23 42.47
N GLY A 46 -40.47 0.50 41.35
CA GLY A 46 -41.49 0.25 40.33
C GLY A 46 -41.35 -1.11 39.67
N ILE A 47 -40.11 -1.50 39.32
CA ILE A 47 -39.79 -2.82 38.77
C ILE A 47 -40.19 -3.92 39.75
N VAL A 48 -39.85 -3.80 41.05
CA VAL A 48 -40.22 -4.77 42.08
C VAL A 48 -41.76 -4.86 42.24
N MET A 49 -42.48 -3.75 42.17
CA MET A 49 -43.94 -3.76 42.20
C MET A 49 -44.52 -4.44 40.95
N PHE A 50 -43.90 -4.24 39.78
CA PHE A 50 -44.31 -4.85 38.53
C PHE A 50 -44.05 -6.37 38.53
N GLU A 51 -42.92 -6.83 39.08
CA GLU A 51 -42.63 -8.26 39.31
C GLU A 51 -43.71 -8.93 40.18
N LYS A 52 -44.07 -8.31 41.30
CA LYS A 52 -45.15 -8.81 42.18
C LYS A 52 -46.50 -8.86 41.46
N ALA A 53 -46.78 -7.89 40.60
CA ALA A 53 -47.99 -7.91 39.79
C ALA A 53 -47.98 -9.10 38.81
N ILE A 54 -46.83 -9.40 38.19
CA ILE A 54 -46.67 -10.58 37.32
C ILE A 54 -46.92 -11.88 38.08
N GLU A 55 -46.35 -12.03 39.29
CA GLU A 55 -46.57 -13.20 40.15
C GLU A 55 -48.05 -13.36 40.54
N SER A 56 -48.74 -12.25 40.82
CA SER A 56 -50.18 -12.25 41.11
C SER A 56 -51.01 -12.71 39.91
N LEU A 57 -50.66 -12.28 38.69
CA LEU A 57 -51.36 -12.72 37.47
C LEU A 57 -51.07 -14.21 37.17
N GLU A 58 -49.83 -14.65 37.35
CA GLU A 58 -49.42 -16.04 37.12
C GLU A 58 -50.17 -17.00 38.05
N SER A 59 -50.26 -16.66 39.34
CA SER A 59 -50.96 -17.45 40.37
C SER A 59 -52.49 -17.38 40.31
N TYR A 60 -53.06 -16.44 39.55
CA TYR A 60 -54.50 -16.32 39.36
C TYR A 60 -55.07 -17.46 38.50
N ASN A 61 -55.91 -18.32 39.09
CA ASN A 61 -56.52 -19.47 38.43
C ASN A 61 -57.93 -19.22 37.86
N GLY A 62 -58.43 -17.98 37.95
CA GLY A 62 -59.75 -17.64 37.42
C GLY A 62 -59.76 -17.51 35.90
N ASP A 63 -60.98 -17.50 35.36
CA ASP A 63 -61.21 -17.38 33.93
C ASP A 63 -61.07 -15.92 33.48
N PRO A 64 -60.57 -15.67 32.26
CA PRO A 64 -60.56 -14.33 31.69
C PRO A 64 -62.01 -13.82 31.54
N GLU A 65 -62.17 -12.52 31.72
CA GLU A 65 -63.43 -11.79 31.58
C GLU A 65 -63.96 -11.94 30.13
N GLU A 66 -64.90 -12.88 29.95
CA GLU A 66 -65.46 -13.26 28.64
C GLU A 66 -66.07 -12.07 27.89
N GLU A 67 -66.67 -11.14 28.64
CA GLU A 67 -67.29 -9.93 28.13
C GLU A 67 -66.28 -8.98 27.44
N LEU A 68 -64.99 -9.09 27.77
CA LEU A 68 -63.95 -8.19 27.27
C LEU A 68 -63.11 -8.79 26.13
N ILE A 69 -62.92 -10.11 26.10
CA ILE A 69 -62.02 -10.78 25.12
C ILE A 69 -62.61 -10.90 23.70
N GLY A 70 -63.89 -10.59 23.50
CA GLY A 70 -64.51 -10.44 22.18
C GLY A 70 -64.38 -11.72 21.32
N LEU A 71 -63.70 -11.61 20.17
CA LEU A 71 -63.48 -12.74 19.23
C LEU A 71 -62.40 -13.73 19.70
N ALA A 72 -61.62 -13.40 20.72
CA ALA A 72 -60.62 -14.31 21.27
C ALA A 72 -61.30 -15.31 22.22
N SER A 73 -60.98 -16.59 22.09
CA SER A 73 -61.55 -17.61 22.98
C SER A 73 -60.89 -17.56 24.36
N VAL A 74 -61.69 -17.86 25.40
CA VAL A 74 -61.21 -18.07 26.78
C VAL A 74 -59.99 -18.99 26.83
N ASN A 75 -60.04 -20.09 26.07
CA ASN A 75 -58.95 -21.05 25.97
C ASN A 75 -57.68 -20.42 25.37
N SER A 76 -57.81 -19.55 24.37
CA SER A 76 -56.67 -18.85 23.78
C SER A 76 -55.98 -17.93 24.80
N ALA A 77 -56.73 -17.15 25.58
CA ALA A 77 -56.18 -16.28 26.61
C ALA A 77 -55.53 -17.10 27.75
N LYS A 78 -56.15 -18.21 28.17
CA LYS A 78 -55.59 -19.13 29.18
C LYS A 78 -54.27 -19.76 28.71
N THR A 79 -54.19 -20.22 27.47
CA THR A 79 -52.95 -20.81 26.91
C THR A 79 -51.85 -19.77 26.71
N GLN A 80 -52.19 -18.51 26.43
CA GLN A 80 -51.22 -17.44 26.22
C GLN A 80 -50.72 -16.79 27.53
N LYS A 81 -51.48 -16.88 28.64
CA LYS A 81 -51.12 -16.28 29.93
C LYS A 81 -49.71 -16.68 30.41
N PRO A 82 -49.31 -17.98 30.43
CA PRO A 82 -47.98 -18.38 30.89
C PRO A 82 -46.85 -17.79 30.04
N HIS A 83 -47.00 -17.79 28.71
CA HIS A 83 -46.02 -17.22 27.79
C HIS A 83 -45.87 -15.70 27.96
N TYR A 84 -46.97 -14.99 28.22
CA TYR A 84 -46.96 -13.57 28.52
C TYR A 84 -46.21 -13.28 29.83
N THR A 85 -46.53 -14.00 30.90
CA THR A 85 -45.86 -13.81 32.20
C THR A 85 -44.38 -14.19 32.16
N GLU A 86 -44.02 -15.25 31.42
CA GLU A 86 -42.63 -15.66 31.21
C GLU A 86 -41.84 -14.60 30.42
N ALA A 87 -42.41 -14.07 29.34
CA ALA A 87 -41.79 -13.01 28.55
C ALA A 87 -41.50 -11.76 29.41
N LEU A 88 -42.48 -11.32 30.22
CA LEU A 88 -42.29 -10.16 31.10
C LEU A 88 -41.21 -10.39 32.16
N LYS A 89 -41.18 -11.57 32.79
CA LYS A 89 -40.11 -11.94 33.74
C LYS A 89 -38.74 -11.95 33.07
N SER A 90 -38.66 -12.50 31.86
CA SER A 90 -37.42 -12.53 31.08
C SER A 90 -36.91 -11.11 30.77
N PHE A 91 -37.79 -10.17 30.41
CA PHE A 91 -37.39 -8.79 30.15
C PHE A 91 -36.84 -8.10 31.40
N ILE A 92 -37.46 -8.33 32.56
CA ILE A 92 -36.99 -7.76 33.83
C ILE A 92 -35.64 -8.38 34.23
N ALA A 93 -35.49 -9.69 34.07
CA ALA A 93 -34.21 -10.37 34.33
C ALA A 93 -33.09 -9.85 33.41
N SER A 94 -33.39 -9.66 32.12
CA SER A 94 -32.48 -9.05 31.14
C SER A 94 -32.07 -7.64 31.58
N ALA A 95 -33.03 -6.78 31.92
CA ALA A 95 -32.75 -5.42 32.35
C ALA A 95 -31.89 -5.37 33.62
N LYS A 96 -32.17 -6.21 34.63
CA LYS A 96 -31.35 -6.32 35.84
C LYS A 96 -29.94 -6.86 35.55
N SER A 97 -29.81 -7.77 34.60
CA SER A 97 -28.50 -8.29 34.19
C SER A 97 -27.68 -7.21 33.48
N GLU A 98 -28.28 -6.54 32.50
CA GLU A 98 -27.65 -5.47 31.72
C GLU A 98 -27.23 -4.31 32.63
N GLU A 99 -28.05 -3.92 33.61
CA GLU A 99 -27.74 -2.88 34.60
C GLU A 99 -26.51 -3.18 35.46
N ASN A 100 -26.20 -4.46 35.70
CA ASN A 100 -25.01 -4.87 36.47
C ASN A 100 -23.73 -4.86 35.63
N GLU A 101 -23.82 -4.69 34.31
CA GLU A 101 -22.65 -4.53 33.44
C GLU A 101 -22.11 -3.11 33.55
N SER A 102 -20.83 -2.98 33.92
CA SER A 102 -20.19 -1.66 34.05
C SER A 102 -19.80 -1.13 32.67
N TYR A 103 -20.63 -0.27 32.08
CA TYR A 103 -20.32 0.48 30.86
C TYR A 103 -19.98 1.95 31.14
N GLY A 104 -18.87 2.44 30.58
CA GLY A 104 -18.48 3.85 30.62
C GLY A 104 -17.36 4.17 31.62
N ASP A 105 -16.53 5.13 31.22
CA ASP A 105 -15.38 5.61 31.99
C ASP A 105 -15.81 6.51 33.16
N THR A 106 -17.03 7.05 33.08
CA THR A 106 -17.59 8.00 34.05
C THR A 106 -18.93 7.53 34.62
N ARG A 107 -19.29 8.03 35.80
CA ARG A 107 -20.60 7.79 36.44
C ARG A 107 -21.77 8.33 35.62
N TYR A 108 -21.56 9.43 34.88
CA TYR A 108 -22.60 9.97 34.00
C TYR A 108 -22.86 9.02 32.81
N GLU A 109 -21.82 8.48 32.18
CA GLU A 109 -21.97 7.50 31.09
C GLU A 109 -22.70 6.24 31.55
N ARG A 110 -22.38 5.74 32.75
CA ARG A 110 -23.11 4.62 33.37
C ARG A 110 -24.60 4.92 33.50
N LEU A 111 -24.96 6.13 33.92
CA LEU A 111 -26.36 6.54 34.05
C LEU A 111 -27.05 6.72 32.69
N GLU A 112 -26.34 7.21 31.66
CA GLU A 112 -26.87 7.21 30.28
C GLU A 112 -27.13 5.79 29.79
N TYR A 113 -26.25 4.84 30.11
CA TYR A 113 -26.48 3.43 29.81
C TYR A 113 -27.70 2.87 30.56
N ASP A 114 -27.79 3.09 31.88
CA ASP A 114 -28.97 2.69 32.69
C ASP A 114 -30.28 3.25 32.09
N LYS A 115 -30.27 4.50 31.61
CA LYS A 115 -31.42 5.11 30.93
C LYS A 115 -31.86 4.27 29.74
N THR A 116 -30.92 3.85 28.90
CA THR A 116 -31.22 3.03 27.70
C THR A 116 -31.78 1.66 28.08
N VAL A 117 -31.26 1.03 29.14
CA VAL A 117 -31.76 -0.25 29.67
C VAL A 117 -33.22 -0.11 30.12
N TYR A 118 -33.55 0.93 30.89
CA TYR A 118 -34.93 1.14 31.33
C TYR A 118 -35.90 1.52 30.20
N GLN A 119 -35.46 2.33 29.23
CA GLN A 119 -36.26 2.66 28.05
C GLN A 119 -36.52 1.41 27.18
N SER A 120 -35.52 0.53 27.07
CA SER A 120 -35.63 -0.77 26.40
C SER A 120 -36.64 -1.68 27.12
N LEU A 121 -36.59 -1.74 28.45
CA LEU A 121 -37.56 -2.49 29.27
C LEU A 121 -39.00 -2.00 29.02
N ILE A 122 -39.24 -0.69 29.09
CA ILE A 122 -40.57 -0.09 28.82
C ILE A 122 -41.06 -0.49 27.43
N SER A 123 -40.20 -0.36 26.42
CA SER A 123 -40.54 -0.70 25.03
C SER A 123 -40.87 -2.18 24.85
N LYS A 124 -40.08 -3.09 25.47
CA LYS A 124 -40.32 -4.54 25.45
C LYS A 124 -41.65 -4.89 26.13
N ILE A 125 -41.97 -4.27 27.27
CA ILE A 125 -43.26 -4.46 27.96
C ILE A 125 -44.42 -4.02 27.07
N LEU A 126 -44.37 -2.81 26.50
CA LEU A 126 -45.43 -2.29 25.63
C LEU A 126 -45.63 -3.16 24.38
N SER A 127 -44.54 -3.61 23.77
CA SER A 127 -44.59 -4.53 22.63
C SER A 127 -45.24 -5.85 23.04
N SER A 128 -44.89 -6.41 24.20
CA SER A 128 -45.52 -7.63 24.72
C SER A 128 -47.01 -7.46 24.95
N ASN A 129 -47.43 -6.33 25.54
CA ASN A 129 -48.85 -6.03 25.77
C ASN A 129 -49.64 -6.01 24.45
N SER A 130 -49.03 -5.53 23.37
CA SER A 130 -49.66 -5.51 22.04
C SER A 130 -49.79 -6.92 21.44
N THR A 131 -48.78 -7.77 21.62
CA THR A 131 -48.76 -9.16 21.15
C THR A 131 -49.77 -10.03 21.90
N PHE A 132 -49.87 -9.84 23.22
CA PHE A 132 -50.72 -10.62 24.11
C PHE A 132 -52.03 -9.88 24.48
N LYS A 133 -52.62 -9.16 23.53
CA LYS A 133 -53.81 -8.32 23.73
C LYS A 133 -55.00 -9.08 24.36
N SER A 134 -55.20 -10.35 24.00
CA SER A 134 -56.23 -11.25 24.57
C SER A 134 -56.04 -11.46 26.08
N VAL A 135 -54.80 -11.63 26.53
CA VAL A 135 -54.44 -11.77 27.95
C VAL A 135 -54.60 -10.43 28.66
N VAL A 136 -54.13 -9.34 28.04
CA VAL A 136 -54.20 -7.99 28.61
C VAL A 136 -55.64 -7.51 28.80
N ILE A 137 -56.53 -7.85 27.87
CA ILE A 137 -57.95 -7.48 27.95
C ILE A 137 -58.73 -8.47 28.83
N GLY A 138 -58.43 -9.77 28.72
CA GLY A 138 -59.18 -10.80 29.45
C GLY A 138 -58.89 -10.85 30.94
N TYR A 139 -57.73 -10.40 31.39
CA TYR A 139 -57.40 -10.36 32.83
C TYR A 139 -57.38 -8.92 33.36
N SER A 140 -58.30 -8.07 32.88
CA SER A 140 -58.28 -6.62 33.11
C SER A 140 -58.22 -6.26 34.60
N SER A 141 -59.01 -6.94 35.44
CA SER A 141 -59.03 -6.76 36.90
C SER A 141 -57.70 -7.10 37.58
N GLN A 142 -56.93 -8.05 37.04
CA GLN A 142 -55.61 -8.44 37.58
C GLN A 142 -54.47 -7.55 37.07
N LEU A 143 -54.75 -6.70 36.07
CA LEU A 143 -53.76 -5.83 35.43
C LEU A 143 -53.78 -4.40 35.96
N ASP A 144 -54.67 -4.05 36.87
CA ASP A 144 -54.63 -2.74 37.53
C ASP A 144 -53.33 -2.55 38.34
N GLY A 145 -52.83 -3.64 38.94
CA GLY A 145 -51.50 -3.68 39.56
C GLY A 145 -50.37 -3.41 38.56
N PHE A 146 -50.50 -3.89 37.32
CA PHE A 146 -49.54 -3.65 36.24
C PHE A 146 -49.57 -2.20 35.78
N LYS A 147 -50.76 -1.64 35.51
CA LYS A 147 -50.92 -0.25 35.08
C LYS A 147 -50.29 0.71 36.09
N LYS A 148 -50.55 0.50 37.38
CA LYS A 148 -50.02 1.34 38.46
C LYS A 148 -48.50 1.25 38.58
N SER A 149 -47.94 0.05 38.56
CA SER A 149 -46.49 -0.16 38.67
C SER A 149 -45.74 0.27 37.41
N PHE A 150 -46.28 -0.04 36.22
CA PHE A 150 -45.76 0.43 34.93
C PHE A 150 -45.74 1.96 34.83
N SER A 151 -46.85 2.63 35.17
CA SER A 151 -46.90 4.10 35.21
C SER A 151 -45.90 4.70 36.22
N TYR A 152 -45.57 3.96 37.28
CA TYR A 152 -44.54 4.37 38.24
C TYR A 152 -43.12 4.24 37.64
N ILE A 153 -42.85 3.17 36.90
CA ILE A 153 -41.61 2.98 36.12
C ILE A 153 -41.47 4.09 35.07
N GLU A 154 -42.47 4.30 34.22
CA GLU A 154 -42.45 5.32 33.16
C GLU A 154 -42.18 6.73 33.70
N ARG A 155 -42.89 7.13 34.77
CA ARG A 155 -42.65 8.44 35.41
C ARG A 155 -41.27 8.53 36.06
N GLY A 156 -40.78 7.42 36.62
CA GLY A 156 -39.42 7.32 37.16
C GLY A 156 -38.38 7.53 36.07
N VAL A 157 -38.49 6.81 34.95
CA VAL A 157 -37.61 6.94 33.78
C VAL A 157 -37.69 8.33 33.18
N GLY A 158 -38.88 8.90 33.01
CA GLY A 158 -39.04 10.28 32.51
C GLY A 158 -38.40 11.33 33.44
N SER A 159 -38.50 11.13 34.76
CA SER A 159 -37.81 11.99 35.74
C SER A 159 -36.29 11.82 35.67
N PHE A 160 -35.81 10.59 35.49
CA PHE A 160 -34.40 10.26 35.38
C PHE A 160 -33.78 10.85 34.10
N GLU A 161 -34.46 10.72 32.97
CA GLU A 161 -34.10 11.34 31.70
C GLU A 161 -34.09 12.87 31.79
N ALA A 162 -35.11 13.46 32.43
CA ALA A 162 -35.15 14.91 32.64
C ALA A 162 -33.96 15.41 33.48
N GLU A 163 -33.54 14.68 34.51
CA GLU A 163 -32.34 15.03 35.28
C GLU A 163 -31.05 14.85 34.46
N LEU A 164 -30.89 13.74 33.74
CA LEU A 164 -29.74 13.50 32.86
C LEU A 164 -29.61 14.58 31.79
N SER A 165 -30.71 14.98 31.16
CA SER A 165 -30.71 16.00 30.10
C SER A 165 -30.12 17.35 30.54
N LYS A 166 -30.12 17.66 31.84
CA LYS A 166 -29.48 18.88 32.38
C LYS A 166 -27.95 18.84 32.28
N GLY A 167 -27.37 17.65 32.16
CA GLY A 167 -25.93 17.41 31.98
C GLY A 167 -25.51 17.14 30.53
N SER A 168 -26.47 16.99 29.60
CA SER A 168 -26.18 16.49 28.25
C SER A 168 -25.21 17.37 27.46
N GLU A 169 -25.31 18.70 27.60
CA GLU A 169 -24.39 19.61 26.91
C GLU A 169 -22.97 19.46 27.44
N ARG A 170 -22.79 19.35 28.77
CA ARG A 170 -21.48 19.12 29.36
C ARG A 170 -20.89 17.78 28.94
N PHE A 171 -21.74 16.76 28.82
CA PHE A 171 -21.31 15.44 28.35
C PHE A 171 -20.84 15.50 26.88
N ARG A 172 -21.56 16.21 26.00
CA ARG A 172 -21.11 16.43 24.61
C ARG A 172 -19.75 17.12 24.53
N GLN A 173 -19.52 18.13 25.37
CA GLN A 173 -18.23 18.81 25.44
C GLN A 173 -17.13 17.88 25.97
N TYR A 174 -17.43 17.04 26.98
CA TYR A 174 -16.53 16.00 27.45
C TYR A 174 -16.17 15.01 26.34
N GLU A 175 -17.16 14.48 25.61
CA GLU A 175 -16.91 13.54 24.51
C GLU A 175 -16.07 14.17 23.39
N TYR A 176 -16.37 15.41 23.02
CA TYR A 176 -15.60 16.15 22.04
C TYR A 176 -14.12 16.24 22.44
N VAL A 177 -13.84 16.68 23.68
CA VAL A 177 -12.47 16.82 24.17
C VAL A 177 -11.79 15.45 24.36
N ARG A 178 -12.52 14.43 24.81
CA ARG A 178 -12.01 13.04 24.91
C ARG A 178 -11.56 12.55 23.54
N ASN A 179 -12.37 12.71 22.50
CA ASN A 179 -12.04 12.30 21.15
C ASN A 179 -10.86 13.09 20.58
N ALA A 180 -10.77 14.40 20.87
CA ALA A 180 -9.64 15.22 20.48
C ALA A 180 -8.33 14.76 21.17
N ILE A 181 -8.38 14.39 22.46
CA ILE A 181 -7.24 13.81 23.17
C ILE A 181 -6.83 12.48 22.54
N SER A 182 -7.77 11.57 22.27
CA SER A 182 -7.47 10.29 21.61
C SER A 182 -6.83 10.49 20.23
N HIS A 183 -7.30 11.47 19.45
CA HIS A 183 -6.68 11.83 18.17
C HIS A 183 -5.25 12.37 18.36
N ALA A 184 -5.02 13.24 19.34
CA ALA A 184 -3.68 13.75 19.65
C ALA A 184 -2.72 12.63 20.10
N MET A 185 -3.21 11.64 20.87
CA MET A 185 -2.43 10.46 21.25
C MET A 185 -2.03 9.61 20.02
N ALA A 186 -2.95 9.40 19.09
CA ALA A 186 -2.66 8.67 17.84
C ALA A 186 -1.61 9.40 16.98
N LEU A 187 -1.71 10.73 16.85
CA LEU A 187 -0.71 11.54 16.16
C LEU A 187 0.67 11.45 16.84
N MET A 188 0.70 11.41 18.18
CA MET A 188 1.94 11.28 18.95
C MET A 188 2.60 9.91 18.76
N GLU A 189 1.81 8.84 18.68
CA GLU A 189 2.30 7.48 18.39
C GLU A 189 2.86 7.39 16.97
N GLU A 190 2.14 7.92 15.97
CA GLU A 190 2.63 7.98 14.59
C GLU A 190 3.93 8.80 14.48
N LEU A 191 4.02 9.93 15.18
CA LEU A 191 5.23 10.75 15.23
C LEU A 191 6.42 9.99 15.83
N ALA A 192 6.19 9.19 16.87
CA ALA A 192 7.22 8.35 17.48
C ALA A 192 7.70 7.26 16.50
N GLU A 193 6.77 6.64 15.77
CA GLU A 193 7.10 5.65 14.74
C GLU A 193 7.91 6.27 13.59
N VAL A 194 7.46 7.39 13.02
CA VAL A 194 8.17 8.10 11.95
C VAL A 194 9.55 8.56 12.42
N SER A 195 9.67 9.05 13.66
CA SER A 195 10.96 9.43 14.24
C SER A 195 11.91 8.23 14.41
N SER A 196 11.38 7.08 14.81
CA SER A 196 12.12 5.81 14.87
C SER A 196 12.60 5.38 13.48
N MET A 197 11.75 5.46 12.47
CA MET A 197 12.14 5.18 11.08
C MET A 197 13.22 6.13 10.57
N LEU A 198 13.11 7.44 10.86
CA LEU A 198 14.12 8.43 10.51
C LEU A 198 15.47 8.14 11.16
N SER A 199 15.51 7.86 12.47
CA SER A 199 16.76 7.52 13.17
C SER A 199 17.43 6.25 12.60
N LYS A 200 16.64 5.24 12.21
CA LYS A 200 17.16 4.04 11.50
C LYS A 200 17.73 4.41 10.13
N SER A 201 17.08 5.33 9.41
CA SER A 201 17.54 5.82 8.10
C SER A 201 18.77 6.75 8.19
N GLU A 202 18.98 7.44 9.32
CA GLU A 202 20.15 8.30 9.54
C GLU A 202 21.45 7.49 9.58
N ASN A 203 21.39 6.24 10.06
CA ASN A 203 22.50 5.29 9.97
C ASN A 203 22.73 4.75 8.54
N MET A 204 21.85 5.07 7.59
CA MET A 204 21.93 4.73 6.17
C MET A 204 22.23 5.95 5.31
N GLN A 205 22.94 6.97 5.82
CA GLN A 205 23.39 8.05 4.96
C GLN A 205 24.27 7.50 3.82
N PRO A 206 23.99 7.87 2.56
CA PRO A 206 24.89 7.54 1.47
C PRO A 206 26.23 8.22 1.75
N ASP A 207 27.27 7.41 1.95
CA ASP A 207 28.63 7.88 2.16
C ASP A 207 29.04 8.81 1.00
N PRO A 208 29.27 10.12 1.26
CA PRO A 208 29.62 11.09 0.24
C PRO A 208 30.92 10.72 -0.49
N GLU A 209 31.87 10.11 0.22
CA GLU A 209 33.10 9.62 -0.39
C GLU A 209 32.81 8.46 -1.33
N LYS A 210 31.97 7.51 -0.92
CA LYS A 210 31.53 6.40 -1.77
C LYS A 210 30.82 6.92 -3.02
N MET A 211 29.94 7.91 -2.90
CA MET A 211 29.22 8.48 -4.05
C MET A 211 30.17 9.20 -5.02
N ASN A 212 31.17 9.92 -4.51
CA ASN A 212 32.19 10.56 -5.33
C ASN A 212 33.08 9.53 -6.04
N ARG A 213 33.44 8.43 -5.35
CA ARG A 213 34.16 7.30 -5.96
C ARG A 213 33.36 6.68 -7.10
N ILE A 214 32.08 6.37 -6.87
CA ILE A 214 31.17 5.81 -7.88
C ILE A 214 31.07 6.72 -9.12
N LYS A 215 30.92 8.04 -8.94
CA LYS A 215 30.90 9.00 -10.05
C LYS A 215 32.22 9.04 -10.81
N SER A 216 33.35 8.99 -10.10
CA SER A 216 34.68 8.98 -10.74
C SER A 216 34.94 7.69 -11.53
N GLU A 217 34.45 6.56 -11.02
CA GLU A 217 34.58 5.25 -11.65
C GLU A 217 33.73 5.15 -12.92
N GLU A 218 32.49 5.61 -12.89
CA GLU A 218 31.61 5.69 -14.05
C GLU A 218 32.20 6.59 -15.15
N ALA A 219 32.75 7.76 -14.79
CA ALA A 219 33.39 8.66 -15.74
C ALA A 219 34.62 8.00 -16.40
N SER A 220 35.43 7.29 -15.61
CA SER A 220 36.58 6.53 -16.08
C SER A 220 36.17 5.42 -17.05
N LEU A 221 35.18 4.60 -16.69
CA LEU A 221 34.66 3.52 -17.54
C LEU A 221 34.03 4.06 -18.83
N SER A 222 33.26 5.15 -18.74
CA SER A 222 32.65 5.80 -19.90
C SER A 222 33.71 6.32 -20.88
N SER A 223 34.79 6.92 -20.35
CA SER A 223 35.92 7.35 -21.17
C SER A 223 36.63 6.17 -21.85
N LYS A 224 36.80 5.04 -21.15
CA LYS A 224 37.38 3.82 -21.74
C LYS A 224 36.50 3.25 -22.85
N ILE A 225 35.20 3.15 -22.62
CA ILE A 225 34.24 2.68 -23.63
C ILE A 225 34.28 3.57 -24.87
N ALA A 226 34.35 4.90 -24.71
CA ALA A 226 34.45 5.83 -25.83
C ALA A 226 35.71 5.55 -26.67
N GLY A 227 36.88 5.44 -26.03
CA GLY A 227 38.12 5.12 -26.74
C GLY A 227 38.11 3.75 -27.43
N LEU A 228 37.54 2.73 -26.78
CA LEU A 228 37.39 1.40 -27.38
C LEU A 228 36.42 1.40 -28.56
N ARG A 229 35.33 2.17 -28.51
CA ARG A 229 34.39 2.33 -29.63
C ARG A 229 35.05 2.99 -30.83
N ASP A 230 35.86 4.02 -30.60
CA ASP A 230 36.62 4.67 -31.66
C ASP A 230 37.60 3.69 -32.32
N ARG A 231 38.28 2.85 -31.52
CA ARG A 231 39.16 1.80 -32.03
C ARG A 231 38.41 0.71 -32.80
N SER A 232 37.25 0.25 -32.29
CA SER A 232 36.40 -0.73 -32.98
C SER A 232 35.92 -0.19 -34.34
N ALA A 233 35.52 1.09 -34.39
CA ALA A 233 35.12 1.77 -35.63
C ALA A 233 36.29 1.90 -36.63
N TYR A 234 37.49 2.22 -36.13
CA TYR A 234 38.70 2.22 -36.94
C TYR A 234 38.99 0.84 -37.55
N LEU A 235 38.98 -0.23 -36.74
CA LEU A 235 39.22 -1.60 -37.20
C LEU A 235 38.16 -2.05 -38.22
N SER A 236 36.89 -1.71 -38.00
CA SER A 236 35.83 -1.93 -38.99
C SER A 236 36.12 -1.27 -40.33
N SER A 237 36.64 -0.04 -40.31
CA SER A 237 36.98 0.69 -41.53
C SER A 237 38.15 0.03 -42.27
N GLU A 238 39.18 -0.40 -41.55
CA GLU A 238 40.34 -1.12 -42.12
C GLU A 238 39.93 -2.48 -42.71
N ILE A 239 39.09 -3.25 -42.01
CA ILE A 239 38.53 -4.52 -42.52
C ILE A 239 37.77 -4.29 -43.82
N ASN A 240 36.88 -3.28 -43.85
CA ASN A 240 36.07 -2.97 -45.03
C ASN A 240 36.93 -2.49 -46.21
N ARG A 241 37.98 -1.71 -45.93
CA ARG A 241 38.94 -1.27 -46.95
C ARG A 241 39.66 -2.46 -47.57
N ALA A 242 40.21 -3.35 -46.76
CA ALA A 242 40.90 -4.55 -47.24
C ALA A 242 39.96 -5.45 -48.07
N TYR A 243 38.68 -5.54 -47.67
CA TYR A 243 37.67 -6.23 -48.48
C TYR A 243 37.41 -5.58 -49.83
N SER A 244 37.25 -4.26 -49.86
CA SER A 244 37.06 -3.52 -51.11
C SER A 244 38.26 -3.66 -52.04
N GLU A 245 39.49 -3.68 -51.52
CA GLU A 245 40.70 -3.86 -52.32
C GLU A 245 40.73 -5.25 -52.99
N ILE A 246 40.39 -6.32 -52.23
CA ILE A 246 40.25 -7.68 -52.78
C ILE A 246 39.14 -7.73 -53.84
N ASP A 247 37.99 -7.08 -53.58
CA ASP A 247 36.86 -7.09 -54.50
C ASP A 247 37.18 -6.42 -55.83
N GLN A 248 37.82 -5.25 -55.80
CA GLN A 248 38.20 -4.52 -56.99
C GLN A 248 39.21 -5.30 -57.85
N LEU A 249 40.13 -6.02 -57.22
CA LEU A 249 41.08 -6.89 -57.91
C LEU A 249 40.36 -8.05 -58.61
N LEU A 250 39.46 -8.74 -57.90
CA LEU A 250 38.82 -9.94 -58.38
C LEU A 250 37.67 -9.69 -59.38
N GLN A 251 36.98 -8.55 -59.28
CA GLN A 251 35.87 -8.20 -60.18
C GLN A 251 36.30 -8.17 -61.66
N ARG A 252 37.53 -7.78 -61.94
CA ARG A 252 38.05 -7.64 -63.30
C ARG A 252 38.20 -8.97 -64.04
N VAL A 253 38.35 -10.08 -63.30
CA VAL A 253 38.50 -11.42 -63.89
C VAL A 253 37.22 -12.25 -63.90
N GLU A 254 36.11 -11.76 -63.35
CA GLU A 254 34.84 -12.50 -63.28
C GLU A 254 34.32 -12.97 -64.64
N ARG A 255 34.43 -12.13 -65.67
CA ARG A 255 33.97 -12.49 -67.03
C ARG A 255 34.88 -13.53 -67.69
N ALA A 256 36.19 -13.42 -67.49
CA ALA A 256 37.16 -14.40 -67.96
C ALA A 256 36.97 -15.74 -67.24
N ALA A 257 36.70 -15.70 -65.93
CA ALA A 257 36.43 -16.88 -65.12
C ALA A 257 35.22 -17.68 -65.60
N ARG A 258 34.11 -17.02 -65.96
CA ARG A 258 32.94 -17.72 -66.52
C ARG A 258 33.26 -18.41 -67.84
N LYS A 259 34.06 -17.77 -68.70
CA LYS A 259 34.49 -18.37 -69.98
C LYS A 259 35.45 -19.54 -69.76
N TYR A 260 36.35 -19.42 -68.79
CA TYR A 260 37.19 -20.50 -68.31
C TYR A 260 36.33 -21.68 -67.84
N ASP A 261 35.31 -21.43 -67.01
CA ASP A 261 34.42 -22.48 -66.51
C ASP A 261 33.62 -23.18 -67.62
N HIS A 262 33.30 -22.48 -68.72
CA HIS A 262 32.69 -23.09 -69.90
C HIS A 262 33.66 -23.93 -70.72
N ALA A 263 34.94 -23.54 -70.80
CA ALA A 263 35.98 -24.27 -71.52
C ALA A 263 36.57 -25.43 -70.71
N SER A 264 36.51 -25.35 -69.38
CA SER A 264 37.09 -26.29 -68.44
C SER A 264 36.17 -27.47 -68.15
N THR A 265 36.72 -28.67 -68.08
CA THR A 265 36.00 -29.90 -67.68
C THR A 265 36.10 -30.19 -66.18
N LYS A 266 36.64 -29.25 -65.38
CA LYS A 266 36.83 -29.42 -63.93
C LYS A 266 35.50 -29.42 -63.17
N LYS A 267 35.42 -30.25 -62.12
CA LYS A 267 34.24 -30.33 -61.23
C LYS A 267 34.00 -29.05 -60.41
N ARG A 268 35.07 -28.36 -60.00
CA ARG A 268 34.98 -27.07 -59.29
C ARG A 268 35.08 -25.94 -60.30
N LYS A 269 34.18 -24.96 -60.18
CA LYS A 269 34.17 -23.78 -61.05
C LYS A 269 34.96 -22.65 -60.41
N PHE A 270 35.72 -21.94 -61.22
CA PHE A 270 36.47 -20.78 -60.81
C PHE A 270 35.55 -19.62 -60.39
N SER A 271 34.36 -19.51 -60.98
CA SER A 271 33.31 -18.57 -60.54
C SER A 271 32.88 -18.75 -59.08
N ASP A 272 33.01 -19.96 -58.53
CA ASP A 272 32.62 -20.25 -57.15
C ASP A 272 33.61 -19.62 -56.17
N TYR A 273 34.91 -19.61 -56.52
CA TYR A 273 35.96 -18.92 -55.76
C TYR A 273 35.79 -17.39 -55.80
N LEU A 274 35.22 -16.84 -56.87
CA LEU A 274 34.93 -15.41 -56.94
C LEU A 274 33.64 -15.07 -56.17
N SER A 275 32.64 -15.93 -56.21
CA SER A 275 31.36 -15.69 -55.52
C SER A 275 31.49 -15.85 -54.00
N ASN A 276 32.33 -16.78 -53.54
CA ASN A 276 32.58 -17.06 -52.11
C ASN A 276 34.04 -16.78 -51.71
N ARG A 277 34.61 -15.70 -52.26
CA ARG A 277 36.04 -15.35 -52.16
C ARG A 277 36.61 -15.36 -50.75
N TYR A 278 35.90 -14.83 -49.76
CA TYR A 278 36.44 -14.79 -48.40
C TYR A 278 36.46 -16.17 -47.74
N ALA A 279 35.42 -16.99 -47.90
CA ALA A 279 35.37 -18.33 -47.32
C ALA A 279 36.30 -19.33 -48.04
N MET A 280 36.46 -19.18 -49.35
CA MET A 280 37.25 -20.10 -50.18
C MET A 280 38.75 -19.77 -50.19
N LEU A 281 39.12 -18.48 -50.09
CA LEU A 281 40.51 -18.04 -50.20
C LEU A 281 41.21 -17.87 -48.84
N GLU A 282 40.47 -17.85 -47.75
CA GLU A 282 41.03 -17.78 -46.39
C GLU A 282 41.78 -19.08 -46.01
N ASN A 283 41.39 -20.21 -46.61
CA ASN A 283 42.07 -21.49 -46.41
C ASN A 283 43.23 -21.68 -47.40
N GLU A 284 44.38 -22.13 -46.91
CA GLU A 284 45.61 -22.30 -47.72
C GLU A 284 45.41 -23.24 -48.93
N SER A 285 44.70 -24.35 -48.75
CA SER A 285 44.34 -25.27 -49.85
C SER A 285 43.43 -24.60 -50.88
N GLY A 286 42.47 -23.79 -50.44
CA GLY A 286 41.54 -23.11 -51.32
C GLY A 286 42.21 -21.98 -52.10
N TYR A 287 43.12 -21.24 -51.46
CA TYR A 287 43.94 -20.23 -52.12
C TYR A 287 44.91 -20.83 -53.16
N SER A 288 45.53 -21.97 -52.85
CA SER A 288 46.39 -22.70 -53.78
C SER A 288 45.61 -23.18 -55.02
N ASP A 289 44.42 -23.73 -54.83
CA ASP A 289 43.52 -24.13 -55.92
C ASP A 289 43.12 -22.91 -56.78
N PHE A 290 42.83 -21.78 -56.15
CA PHE A 290 42.52 -20.52 -56.81
C PHE A 290 43.67 -20.01 -57.68
N LEU A 291 44.90 -19.99 -57.17
CA LEU A 291 46.09 -19.61 -57.95
C LEU A 291 46.33 -20.54 -59.14
N LYS A 292 46.12 -21.85 -58.95
CA LYS A 292 46.23 -22.83 -60.03
C LYS A 292 45.20 -22.57 -61.13
N MET A 293 43.95 -22.29 -60.75
CA MET A 293 42.88 -21.94 -61.71
C MET A 293 43.16 -20.62 -62.44
N LEU A 294 43.71 -19.61 -61.75
CA LEU A 294 44.17 -18.37 -62.38
C LEU A 294 45.29 -18.61 -63.39
N GLY A 295 46.27 -19.45 -63.05
CA GLY A 295 47.36 -19.84 -63.95
C GLY A 295 46.84 -20.57 -65.19
N ASP A 296 45.96 -21.55 -65.01
CA ASP A 296 45.35 -22.29 -66.10
C ASP A 296 44.51 -21.37 -67.01
N MET A 297 43.77 -20.43 -66.43
CA MET A 297 43.00 -19.43 -67.18
C MET A 297 43.90 -18.49 -67.98
N ARG A 298 45.01 -18.02 -67.39
CA ARG A 298 46.01 -17.19 -68.08
C ARG A 298 46.58 -17.92 -69.29
N ASP A 299 46.96 -19.19 -69.10
CA ASP A 299 47.56 -20.00 -70.14
C ASP A 299 46.55 -20.32 -71.26
N GLY A 300 45.29 -20.58 -70.91
CA GLY A 300 44.20 -20.78 -71.87
C GLY A 300 43.86 -19.52 -72.68
N ILE A 301 43.95 -18.32 -72.08
CA ILE A 301 43.81 -17.05 -72.81
C ILE A 301 44.98 -16.85 -73.78
N SER A 302 46.21 -17.10 -73.33
CA SER A 302 47.43 -16.95 -74.14
C SER A 302 47.43 -17.84 -75.39
N LYS A 303 46.94 -19.09 -75.24
CA LYS A 303 46.81 -20.07 -76.34
C LYS A 303 45.60 -19.85 -77.24
N GLY A 304 44.71 -18.91 -76.91
CA GLY A 304 43.48 -18.65 -77.65
C GLY A 304 42.35 -19.66 -77.39
N GLU A 305 42.51 -20.54 -76.40
CA GLU A 305 41.49 -21.52 -75.97
C GLU A 305 40.32 -20.84 -75.25
N ILE A 306 40.58 -19.69 -74.61
CA ILE A 306 39.58 -18.85 -73.92
C ILE A 306 39.48 -17.51 -74.65
N MET A 307 38.37 -17.32 -75.38
CA MET A 307 38.19 -16.11 -76.18
C MET A 307 37.79 -14.90 -75.30
N VAL A 308 38.70 -13.94 -75.12
CA VAL A 308 38.46 -12.64 -74.46
C VAL A 308 38.67 -11.49 -75.45
N LYS A 309 38.13 -10.30 -75.14
CA LYS A 309 38.19 -9.16 -76.07
C LYS A 309 39.61 -8.61 -76.21
N ASN A 310 40.35 -8.50 -75.10
CA ASN A 310 41.72 -7.96 -75.04
C ASN A 310 42.66 -8.94 -74.31
N PRO A 311 43.15 -10.01 -74.96
CA PRO A 311 43.92 -11.07 -74.27
C PRO A 311 45.11 -10.57 -73.44
N GLN A 312 45.83 -9.56 -73.91
CA GLN A 312 46.99 -9.00 -73.21
C GLN A 312 46.60 -8.21 -71.94
N ASP A 313 45.50 -7.47 -71.98
CA ASP A 313 45.00 -6.72 -70.81
C ASP A 313 44.52 -7.70 -69.72
N GLU A 314 43.80 -8.75 -70.12
CA GLU A 314 43.32 -9.78 -69.21
C GLU A 314 44.47 -10.60 -68.60
N ILE A 315 45.50 -10.94 -69.38
CA ILE A 315 46.71 -11.60 -68.86
C ILE A 315 47.45 -10.71 -67.86
N SER A 316 47.60 -9.41 -68.15
CA SER A 316 48.19 -8.45 -67.22
C SER A 316 47.41 -8.35 -65.91
N HIS A 317 46.08 -8.32 -65.97
CA HIS A 317 45.23 -8.32 -64.78
C HIS A 317 45.33 -9.62 -63.97
N ILE A 318 45.42 -10.78 -64.63
CA ILE A 318 45.63 -12.06 -63.92
C ILE A 318 46.99 -12.06 -63.20
N ASN A 319 48.05 -11.61 -63.87
CA ASN A 319 49.38 -11.51 -63.25
C ASN A 319 49.39 -10.53 -62.07
N LEU A 320 48.66 -9.42 -62.17
CA LEU A 320 48.47 -8.49 -61.06
C LEU A 320 47.80 -9.18 -59.86
N ILE A 321 46.73 -9.95 -60.09
CA ILE A 321 46.03 -10.68 -59.02
C ILE A 321 46.97 -11.72 -58.37
N ILE A 322 47.71 -12.50 -59.18
CA ILE A 322 48.67 -13.48 -58.67
C ILE A 322 49.75 -12.80 -57.79
N GLY A 323 50.21 -11.61 -58.17
CA GLY A 323 51.23 -10.85 -57.45
C GLY A 323 50.71 -9.90 -56.35
N SER A 324 49.39 -9.78 -56.17
CA SER A 324 48.78 -8.76 -55.30
C SER A 324 48.78 -9.09 -53.80
N GLY A 325 49.20 -10.30 -53.41
CA GLY A 325 49.26 -10.68 -52.00
C GLY A 325 47.90 -10.87 -51.33
N ILE A 326 46.86 -11.31 -52.07
CA ILE A 326 45.50 -11.53 -51.52
C ILE A 326 45.50 -12.42 -50.25
N SER A 327 46.37 -13.44 -50.19
CA SER A 327 46.50 -14.28 -48.99
C SER A 327 46.93 -13.49 -47.75
N ASP A 328 47.86 -12.55 -47.90
CA ASP A 328 48.35 -11.73 -46.78
C ASP A 328 47.28 -10.72 -46.35
N ASN A 329 46.53 -10.15 -47.28
CA ASN A 329 45.37 -9.30 -46.98
C ASN A 329 44.28 -10.08 -46.21
N LEU A 330 43.99 -11.33 -46.59
CA LEU A 330 43.02 -12.17 -45.88
C LEU A 330 43.48 -12.52 -44.46
N LYS A 331 44.77 -12.83 -44.27
CA LYS A 331 45.36 -13.03 -42.92
C LYS A 331 45.28 -11.77 -42.08
N SER A 332 45.55 -10.61 -42.67
CA SER A 332 45.41 -9.30 -42.00
C SER A 332 43.96 -9.05 -41.57
N ILE A 333 42.99 -9.30 -42.45
CA ILE A 333 41.56 -9.18 -42.13
C ILE A 333 41.16 -10.09 -40.97
N ALA A 334 41.61 -11.35 -40.95
CA ALA A 334 41.35 -12.27 -39.85
C ALA A 334 41.93 -11.75 -38.52
N SER A 335 43.15 -11.21 -38.55
CA SER A 335 43.79 -10.58 -37.38
C SER A 335 43.00 -9.37 -36.88
N LEU A 336 42.58 -8.47 -37.77
CA LEU A 336 41.80 -7.28 -37.43
C LEU A 336 40.43 -7.65 -36.86
N ARG A 337 39.80 -8.71 -37.39
CA ARG A 337 38.53 -9.24 -36.86
C ARG A 337 38.67 -9.77 -35.45
N ASN A 338 39.75 -10.50 -35.16
CA ASN A 338 40.03 -11.01 -33.82
C ASN A 338 40.29 -9.87 -32.83
N GLU A 339 41.08 -8.86 -33.23
CA GLU A 339 41.31 -7.66 -32.41
C GLU A 339 39.99 -6.92 -32.13
N LYS A 340 39.16 -6.72 -33.17
CA LYS A 340 37.85 -6.08 -33.03
C LYS A 340 36.94 -6.86 -32.09
N ALA A 341 36.90 -8.18 -32.22
CA ALA A 341 36.08 -9.03 -31.34
C ALA A 341 36.51 -8.94 -29.88
N ALA A 342 37.82 -8.86 -29.61
CA ALA A 342 38.34 -8.65 -28.25
C ALA A 342 37.90 -7.28 -27.69
N ILE A 343 38.03 -6.22 -28.48
CA ILE A 343 37.61 -4.86 -28.10
C ILE A 343 36.10 -4.79 -27.85
N ASP A 344 35.28 -5.39 -28.71
CA ASP A 344 33.83 -5.43 -28.53
C ASP A 344 33.46 -6.21 -27.25
N GLY A 345 34.22 -7.24 -26.90
CA GLY A 345 34.11 -7.96 -25.63
C GLY A 345 34.41 -7.08 -24.42
N GLU A 346 35.49 -6.29 -24.46
CA GLU A 346 35.85 -5.33 -23.40
C GLU A 346 34.79 -4.22 -23.24
N ILE A 347 34.26 -3.69 -24.35
CA ILE A 347 33.13 -2.74 -24.33
C ILE A 347 31.93 -3.36 -23.61
N GLY A 348 31.62 -4.62 -23.90
CA GLY A 348 30.54 -5.37 -23.26
C GLY A 348 30.74 -5.50 -21.75
N ALA A 349 31.96 -5.82 -21.30
CA ALA A 349 32.31 -5.93 -19.89
C ALA A 349 32.14 -4.59 -19.15
N TYR A 350 32.78 -3.52 -19.65
CA TYR A 350 32.66 -2.20 -19.03
C TYR A 350 31.23 -1.64 -19.03
N SER A 351 30.44 -1.97 -20.06
CA SER A 351 29.01 -1.60 -20.08
C SER A 351 28.21 -2.35 -18.99
N GLY A 352 28.59 -3.58 -18.66
CA GLY A 352 28.03 -4.33 -17.53
C GLY A 352 28.38 -3.71 -16.18
N ASP A 353 29.62 -3.26 -16.03
CA ASP A 353 30.08 -2.56 -14.81
C ASP A 353 29.32 -1.24 -14.60
N ILE A 354 29.12 -0.45 -15.67
CA ILE A 354 28.32 0.79 -15.61
C ILE A 354 26.88 0.50 -15.15
N ARG A 355 26.22 -0.54 -15.67
CA ARG A 355 24.87 -0.92 -15.22
C ARG A 355 24.83 -1.26 -13.72
N THR A 356 25.88 -1.90 -13.21
CA THR A 356 25.99 -2.21 -11.78
C THR A 356 26.10 -0.93 -10.96
N ILE A 357 26.90 0.02 -11.40
CA ILE A 357 27.01 1.36 -10.82
C ILE A 357 25.67 2.11 -10.83
N GLU A 358 24.93 2.07 -11.94
CA GLU A 358 23.61 2.71 -12.06
C GLU A 358 22.58 2.13 -11.08
N MET A 359 22.60 0.80 -10.87
CA MET A 359 21.76 0.16 -9.86
C MET A 359 22.12 0.60 -8.43
N GLU A 360 23.41 0.75 -8.12
CA GLU A 360 23.85 1.26 -6.82
C GLU A 360 23.42 2.73 -6.59
N LYS A 361 23.52 3.58 -7.61
CA LYS A 361 23.00 4.97 -7.55
C LYS A 361 21.50 5.00 -7.27
N SER A 362 20.73 4.19 -8.00
CA SER A 362 19.27 4.14 -7.85
C SER A 362 18.83 3.73 -6.44
N LYS A 363 19.57 2.80 -5.80
CA LYS A 363 19.33 2.41 -4.39
C LYS A 363 19.60 3.57 -3.42
N ASN A 364 20.67 4.34 -3.65
CA ASN A 364 20.98 5.51 -2.84
C ASN A 364 19.93 6.62 -3.01
N ASP A 365 19.46 6.86 -4.24
CA ASP A 365 18.43 7.87 -4.53
C ASP A 365 17.08 7.49 -3.90
N TYR A 366 16.71 6.20 -3.91
CA TYR A 366 15.52 5.71 -3.20
C TYR A 366 15.60 5.96 -1.69
N THR A 367 16.78 5.73 -1.10
CA THR A 367 17.01 5.95 0.34
C THR A 367 16.90 7.44 0.70
N LEU A 368 17.44 8.34 -0.15
CA LEU A 368 17.31 9.79 0.01
C LEU A 368 15.86 10.27 -0.15
N GLY A 369 15.14 9.75 -1.17
CA GLY A 369 13.73 10.09 -1.40
C GLY A 369 12.83 9.65 -0.24
N SER A 370 13.03 8.44 0.27
CA SER A 370 12.33 7.93 1.45
C SER A 370 12.60 8.78 2.70
N LYS A 371 13.86 9.20 2.93
CA LYS A 371 14.20 10.09 4.06
C LYS A 371 13.52 11.45 3.95
N ALA A 372 13.48 12.05 2.75
CA ALA A 372 12.81 13.32 2.54
C ALA A 372 11.31 13.24 2.83
N GLN A 373 10.64 12.19 2.35
CA GLN A 373 9.22 11.93 2.61
C GLN A 373 8.94 11.73 4.11
N LEU A 374 9.77 10.95 4.80
CA LEU A 374 9.64 10.75 6.25
C LEU A 374 9.86 12.06 7.02
N SER A 375 10.81 12.89 6.60
CA SER A 375 11.06 14.20 7.21
C SER A 375 9.90 15.17 7.00
N GLU A 376 9.28 15.17 5.82
CA GLU A 376 8.10 15.97 5.51
C GLU A 376 6.88 15.49 6.32
N ARG A 377 6.65 14.17 6.40
CA ARG A 377 5.58 13.60 7.24
C ARG A 377 5.79 13.93 8.71
N LYS A 378 7.02 13.85 9.22
CA LYS A 378 7.36 14.26 10.59
C LYS A 378 6.96 15.71 10.86
N ALA A 379 7.33 16.63 9.97
CA ALA A 379 6.98 18.05 10.12
C ALA A 379 5.46 18.29 10.07
N SER A 380 4.74 17.57 9.20
CA SER A 380 3.26 17.62 9.15
C SER A 380 2.65 17.15 10.46
N LEU A 381 3.09 16.00 10.98
CA LEU A 381 2.62 15.44 12.24
C LEU A 381 2.91 16.35 13.44
N GLU A 382 4.09 16.96 13.51
CA GLU A 382 4.43 17.95 14.54
C GLU A 382 3.48 19.17 14.48
N HIS A 383 3.15 19.64 13.28
CA HIS A 383 2.19 20.73 13.10
C HIS A 383 0.77 20.33 13.49
N GLU A 384 0.27 19.19 13.01
CA GLU A 384 -1.05 18.65 13.33
C GLU A 384 -1.20 18.42 14.84
N LEU A 385 -0.21 17.83 15.48
CA LEU A 385 -0.18 17.61 16.93
C LEU A 385 -0.19 18.94 17.70
N SER A 386 0.55 19.95 17.23
CA SER A 386 0.54 21.29 17.84
C SER A 386 -0.83 21.95 17.74
N GLN A 387 -1.51 21.85 16.58
CA GLN A 387 -2.87 22.35 16.41
C GLN A 387 -3.88 21.62 17.29
N ALA A 388 -3.78 20.28 17.37
CA ALA A 388 -4.62 19.47 18.24
C ALA A 388 -4.46 19.87 19.72
N LYS A 389 -3.21 20.04 20.19
CA LYS A 389 -2.90 20.52 21.54
C LYS A 389 -3.57 21.88 21.81
N LEU A 390 -3.39 22.85 20.93
CA LEU A 390 -3.99 24.19 21.07
C LEU A 390 -5.53 24.15 21.08
N ALA A 391 -6.13 23.29 20.27
CA ALA A 391 -7.58 23.11 20.23
C ALA A 391 -8.11 22.53 21.56
N ILE A 392 -7.42 21.53 22.12
CA ILE A 392 -7.74 20.93 23.43
C ILE A 392 -7.59 21.99 24.52
N GLU A 393 -6.46 22.69 24.60
CA GLU A 393 -6.21 23.75 25.59
C GLU A 393 -7.29 24.84 25.55
N ARG A 394 -7.71 25.25 24.35
CA ARG A 394 -8.80 26.21 24.15
C ARG A 394 -10.11 25.67 24.71
N HIS A 395 -10.48 24.42 24.43
CA HIS A 395 -11.72 23.84 24.95
C HIS A 395 -11.70 23.70 26.49
N PHE A 396 -10.56 23.34 27.07
CA PHE A 396 -10.41 23.33 28.54
C PHE A 396 -10.64 24.70 29.16
N ARG A 397 -10.14 25.76 28.52
CA ARG A 397 -10.38 27.14 28.97
C ARG A 397 -11.84 27.54 28.82
N ASP A 398 -12.39 27.36 27.62
CA ASP A 398 -13.68 27.92 27.24
C ASP A 398 -14.85 27.21 27.92
N TYR A 399 -14.79 25.88 28.07
CA TYR A 399 -15.89 25.07 28.62
C TYR A 399 -15.68 24.59 30.05
N PHE A 400 -14.44 24.28 30.44
CA PHE A 400 -14.14 23.79 31.77
C PHE A 400 -13.56 24.87 32.71
N GLY A 401 -13.25 26.06 32.19
CA GLY A 401 -12.64 27.15 32.96
C GLY A 401 -11.27 26.78 33.51
N LYS A 402 -10.56 25.85 32.84
CA LYS A 402 -9.24 25.35 33.24
C LYS A 402 -8.18 25.83 32.28
N GLU A 403 -7.21 26.58 32.80
CA GLU A 403 -6.00 26.89 32.04
C GLU A 403 -5.03 25.73 32.18
N ILE A 404 -4.85 24.98 31.09
CA ILE A 404 -3.86 23.92 30.99
C ILE A 404 -2.83 24.25 29.90
N LYS A 405 -1.66 23.62 30.01
CA LYS A 405 -0.65 23.59 28.95
C LYS A 405 -0.21 22.15 28.71
N ILE A 406 -0.28 21.70 27.46
CA ILE A 406 0.01 20.33 27.09
C ILE A 406 1.49 20.19 26.70
N LEU A 407 2.19 19.22 27.31
CA LEU A 407 3.59 18.91 26.99
C LEU A 407 3.75 18.22 25.63
#